data_AF-A0A6P1VF84-F1
#
_entry.id   AF-A0A6P1VF84-F1
#
_cell.length_a   1.000
_cell.length_b   1.000
_cell.length_c   1.000
_cell.angle_alpha   90.00
_cell.angle_beta   90.00
_cell.angle_gamma   90.00
#
_symmetry.space_group_name_H-M   'P 1'
#
loop_
_entity.id
_entity.type
_entity.pdbx_description
1 polymer ?
#
loop_
_entity_poly.entity_id
_entity_poly.type
_entity_poly.pdbx_seq_one_letter_code
_entity_poly.pdbx_strand_id
1 'polypeptide(L)'
;MFLEILTILIIAAIVMGIMTSVASAGDKFTMVSGVMFTIFGLTALYWTAGAVAPHLHKDSTVSWLYKPLASLPEWVGYVGAAITVVLWVMAIALLVDDFVHLPRRKKGGRI
;
A
#
# COMPACT_ATOMS: atom_id res chain seq x y z
N MET A 1 13.53 12.14 15.44
CA MET A 1 13.36 12.99 14.25
C MET A 1 13.29 12.21 12.93
N PHE A 2 14.35 11.55 12.44
CA PHE A 2 14.29 10.83 11.13
C PHE A 2 13.21 9.73 11.08
N LEU A 3 13.13 8.88 12.10
CA LEU A 3 12.14 7.79 12.18
C LEU A 3 10.70 8.28 12.28
N GLU A 4 10.47 9.38 12.96
CA GLU A 4 9.13 9.99 13.08
C GLU A 4 8.67 10.52 11.73
N ILE A 5 9.54 11.23 11.01
CA ILE A 5 9.26 11.72 9.66
C ILE A 5 8.97 10.55 8.71
N LEU A 6 9.79 9.50 8.74
CA LEU A 6 9.56 8.30 7.93
C LEU A 6 8.21 7.66 8.24
N THR A 7 7.85 7.53 9.52
CA THR A 7 6.56 6.97 9.93
C THR A 7 5.39 7.81 9.43
N ILE A 8 5.49 9.14 9.56
CA ILE A 8 4.46 10.07 9.07
C ILE A 8 4.30 9.93 7.56
N LEU A 9 5.40 9.82 6.81
CA LEU A 9 5.35 9.62 5.35
C LEU A 9 4.69 8.30 4.98
N ILE A 10 4.99 7.22 5.69
CA ILE A 10 4.37 5.91 5.45
C ILE A 10 2.86 5.97 5.75
N ILE A 11 2.47 6.55 6.89
CA ILE A 11 1.06 6.72 7.25
C ILE A 11 0.32 7.59 6.23
N ALA A 12 0.92 8.70 5.80
CA ALA A 12 0.35 9.57 4.77
C ALA A 12 0.16 8.82 3.45
N ALA A 13 1.13 8.01 3.03
CA ALA A 13 1.00 7.18 1.83
C ALA A 13 -0.12 6.13 1.95
N ILE A 14 -0.27 5.50 3.11
CA ILE A 14 -1.37 4.56 3.39
C ILE A 14 -2.72 5.27 3.27
N VAL A 15 -2.87 6.43 3.91
CA VAL A 15 -4.10 7.23 3.89
C VAL A 15 -4.43 7.67 2.46
N MET A 16 -3.42 8.13 1.70
CA MET A 16 -3.61 8.47 0.28
C MET A 16 -4.09 7.27 -0.53
N GLY A 17 -3.48 6.08 -0.35
CA GLY A 17 -3.92 4.85 -1.02
C GLY A 17 -5.38 4.50 -0.70
N ILE A 18 -5.79 4.63 0.56
CA ILE A 18 -7.18 4.40 0.99
C ILE A 18 -8.10 5.41 0.30
N MET A 19 -7.76 6.70 0.33
CA MET A 19 -8.55 7.75 -0.30
C MET A 19 -8.69 7.53 -1.81
N THR A 20 -7.63 7.15 -2.51
CA THR A 20 -7.67 6.82 -3.94
C THR A 20 -8.55 5.60 -4.21
N SER A 21 -8.48 4.57 -3.36
CA SER A 21 -9.34 3.39 -3.50
C SER A 21 -10.81 3.73 -3.33
N VAL A 22 -11.16 4.53 -2.31
CA VAL A 22 -12.55 4.91 -2.00
C VAL A 22 -13.09 5.89 -3.03
N ALA A 23 -12.26 6.81 -3.52
CA ALA A 23 -12.64 7.82 -4.51
C ALA A 23 -12.71 7.28 -5.96
N SER A 24 -12.42 5.99 -6.19
CA SER A 24 -12.24 5.40 -7.53
C SER A 24 -13.48 5.39 -8.44
N ALA A 25 -14.65 5.84 -7.98
CA ALA A 25 -15.87 6.02 -8.79
C ALA A 25 -16.26 4.83 -9.71
N GLY A 26 -15.89 3.60 -9.32
CA GLY A 26 -16.16 2.38 -10.08
C GLY A 26 -15.06 1.94 -11.07
N ASP A 27 -13.97 2.70 -11.18
CA ASP A 27 -12.77 2.30 -11.91
C ASP A 27 -11.99 1.25 -11.10
N LYS A 28 -11.97 0.02 -11.62
CA LYS A 28 -11.30 -1.13 -11.00
C LYS A 28 -9.78 -0.94 -10.93
N PHE A 29 -9.17 -0.32 -11.94
CA PHE A 29 -7.72 -0.08 -11.95
C PHE A 29 -7.34 0.91 -10.86
N THR A 30 -8.05 2.04 -10.78
CA THR A 30 -7.81 3.06 -9.73
C THR A 30 -8.07 2.50 -8.34
N MET A 31 -9.13 1.70 -8.17
CA MET A 31 -9.44 1.04 -6.89
C MET A 31 -8.32 0.08 -6.46
N VAL A 32 -7.92 -0.84 -7.34
CA VAL A 32 -6.88 -1.85 -7.03
C VAL A 32 -5.53 -1.18 -6.79
N SER A 33 -5.20 -0.11 -7.53
CA SER A 33 -4.00 0.68 -7.31
C SER A 33 -3.99 1.34 -5.93
N GLY A 34 -5.11 1.90 -5.48
CA GLY A 34 -5.24 2.45 -4.12
C GLY A 34 -5.01 1.38 -3.04
N VAL A 35 -5.68 0.23 -3.18
CA VAL A 35 -5.51 -0.93 -2.27
C VAL A 35 -4.06 -1.43 -2.26
N MET A 36 -3.40 -1.48 -3.42
CA MET A 36 -1.99 -1.85 -3.56
C MET A 36 -1.09 -0.93 -2.74
N PHE A 37 -1.25 0.40 -2.86
CA PHE A 37 -0.46 1.36 -2.09
C PHE A 37 -0.71 1.26 -0.58
N THR A 38 -1.95 1.03 -0.17
CA THR A 38 -2.30 0.81 1.24
C THR A 38 -1.61 -0.43 1.80
N ILE A 39 -1.70 -1.57 1.11
CA ILE A 39 -1.12 -2.83 1.59
C ILE A 39 0.41 -2.80 1.54
N PHE A 40 0.99 -2.17 0.51
CA PHE A 40 2.42 -1.93 0.44
C PHE A 40 2.89 -1.06 1.61
N GLY A 41 2.20 0.04 1.91
CA GLY A 41 2.52 0.93 3.03
C GLY A 41 2.44 0.21 4.38
N LEU A 42 1.41 -0.62 4.60
CA LEU A 42 1.29 -1.43 5.82
C LEU A 42 2.41 -2.47 5.93
N THR A 43 2.77 -3.11 4.83
CA THR A 43 3.87 -4.10 4.79
C THR A 43 5.21 -3.41 5.06
N ALA A 44 5.46 -2.25 4.46
CA ALA A 44 6.64 -1.45 4.72
C ALA A 44 6.70 -0.99 6.19
N LEU A 45 5.56 -0.58 6.77
CA LEU A 45 5.47 -0.21 8.18
C LEU A 45 5.83 -1.39 9.10
N TYR A 46 5.36 -2.60 8.79
CA TYR A 46 5.70 -3.82 9.53
C TYR A 46 7.20 -4.12 9.51
N TRP A 47 7.83 -4.14 8.33
CA TRP A 47 9.26 -4.42 8.20
C TRP A 47 10.12 -3.33 8.85
N THR A 48 9.71 -2.07 8.71
CA THR A 48 10.36 -0.94 9.39
C THR A 48 10.21 -1.09 10.91
N ALA A 49 9.06 -1.56 11.39
CA ALA A 49 8.85 -1.79 12.81
C ALA A 49 9.79 -2.86 13.37
N GLY A 50 9.92 -4.00 12.69
CA GLY A 50 10.85 -5.07 13.07
C GLY A 50 12.31 -4.62 13.10
N ALA A 51 12.75 -3.86 12.08
CA ALA A 51 14.14 -3.40 11.98
C ALA A 51 14.52 -2.35 13.03
N VAL A 52 13.57 -1.47 13.38
CA VAL A 52 13.84 -0.32 14.25
C VAL A 52 13.48 -0.59 15.71
N ALA A 53 12.57 -1.52 16.02
CA ALA A 53 12.22 -1.91 17.38
C ALA A 53 13.41 -2.17 18.34
N PRO A 54 14.49 -2.88 17.95
CA PRO A 54 15.64 -3.08 18.84
C PRO A 54 16.47 -1.81 19.11
N HIS A 55 16.33 -0.79 18.25
CA HIS A 55 17.04 0.49 18.37
C HIS A 55 16.13 1.61 18.93
N LEU A 56 14.87 1.31 19.23
CA LEU A 56 13.91 2.29 19.73
C LEU A 56 14.15 2.58 21.21
N HIS A 57 14.48 3.83 21.52
CA HIS A 57 14.54 4.29 22.90
C HIS A 57 13.17 4.16 23.57
N LYS A 58 13.15 3.83 24.89
CA LYS A 58 11.92 3.64 25.67
C LYS A 58 10.98 4.86 25.62
N ASP A 59 11.52 6.07 25.45
CA ASP A 59 10.78 7.35 25.39
C ASP A 59 10.42 7.82 23.96
N SER A 60 10.59 6.97 22.93
CA SER A 60 10.18 7.38 21.59
C SER A 60 8.64 7.46 21.48
N THR A 61 8.11 8.59 21.02
CA THR A 61 6.67 8.83 20.78
C THR A 61 6.02 7.75 19.91
N VAL A 62 6.79 7.13 19.01
CA VAL A 62 6.34 6.10 18.07
C VAL A 62 6.42 4.68 18.64
N SER A 63 6.98 4.51 19.84
CA SER A 63 7.17 3.20 20.50
C SER A 63 5.87 2.44 20.69
N TRP A 64 4.77 3.15 20.96
CA TRP A 64 3.43 2.56 21.07
C TRP A 64 2.96 1.89 19.78
N LEU A 65 3.34 2.40 18.61
CA LEU A 65 2.98 1.83 17.32
C LEU A 65 3.97 0.73 16.90
N TYR A 66 5.26 0.93 17.13
CA TYR A 66 6.30 0.02 16.67
C TYR A 66 6.40 -1.28 17.48
N LYS A 67 6.23 -1.21 18.81
CA LYS A 67 6.28 -2.41 19.69
C LYS A 67 5.28 -3.51 19.32
N PRO A 68 3.97 -3.22 19.16
CA PRO A 68 3.01 -4.26 18.80
C PRO A 68 3.26 -4.80 17.39
N LEU A 69 3.61 -3.95 16.42
CA LEU A 69 3.96 -4.43 15.07
C LEU A 69 5.21 -5.32 15.07
N ALA A 70 6.24 -4.99 15.84
CA ALA A 70 7.44 -5.82 15.91
C ALA A 70 7.23 -7.14 16.67
N SER A 71 6.19 -7.22 17.51
CA SER A 71 5.82 -8.46 18.20
C SER A 71 5.02 -9.44 17.33
N LEU A 72 4.58 -9.00 16.14
CA LEU A 72 3.85 -9.86 15.22
C LEU A 72 4.80 -10.87 14.55
N PRO A 73 4.35 -12.11 14.32
CA PRO A 73 5.16 -13.16 13.70
C PRO A 73 5.67 -12.77 12.31
N GLU A 74 6.86 -13.24 11.94
CA GLU A 74 7.49 -12.96 10.64
C GLU A 74 6.62 -13.37 9.44
N TRP A 75 5.81 -14.43 9.59
CA TRP A 75 4.88 -14.86 8.54
C TRP A 75 3.90 -13.76 8.13
N VAL A 76 3.56 -12.83 9.02
CA VAL A 76 2.68 -11.68 8.72
C VAL A 76 3.34 -10.77 7.67
N GLY A 77 4.65 -10.52 7.80
CA GLY A 77 5.41 -9.74 6.83
C GLY A 77 5.50 -10.41 5.47
N TYR A 78 5.70 -11.73 5.44
CA TYR A 78 5.74 -12.50 4.19
C TYR A 78 4.37 -12.58 3.50
N VAL A 79 3.29 -12.72 4.27
CA VAL A 79 1.93 -12.67 3.72
C VAL A 79 1.63 -11.28 3.14
N GLY A 80 2.00 -10.20 3.84
CA GLY A 80 1.85 -8.83 3.31
C GLY A 80 2.63 -8.62 2.01
N ALA A 81 3.86 -9.12 1.94
CA ALA A 81 4.67 -9.06 0.73
C ALA A 81 4.05 -9.86 -0.43
N ALA A 82 3.57 -11.08 -0.17
CA ALA A 82 2.90 -11.91 -1.16
C ALA A 82 1.64 -11.23 -1.73
N ILE A 83 0.79 -10.68 -0.86
CA ILE A 83 -0.41 -9.93 -1.28
C ILE A 83 -0.02 -8.71 -2.13
N THR A 84 1.03 -7.99 -1.73
CA THR A 84 1.53 -6.85 -2.50
C THR A 84 1.93 -7.26 -3.92
N VAL A 85 2.66 -8.36 -4.08
CA VAL A 85 3.07 -8.87 -5.40
C VAL A 85 1.85 -9.25 -6.24
N VAL A 86 0.87 -9.94 -5.66
CA VAL A 86 -0.38 -10.30 -6.35
C VAL A 86 -1.14 -9.05 -6.80
N LEU A 87 -1.26 -8.04 -5.94
CA LEU A 87 -1.91 -6.77 -6.28
C LEU A 87 -1.17 -6.01 -7.38
N TRP A 88 0.16 -6.04 -7.38
CA TRP A 88 0.97 -5.48 -8.46
C TRP A 88 0.68 -6.15 -9.80
N VAL A 89 0.65 -7.49 -9.83
CA VAL A 89 0.32 -8.25 -11.05
C VAL A 89 -1.09 -7.92 -11.53
N MET A 90 -2.06 -7.86 -10.62
CA MET A 90 -3.44 -7.48 -10.98
C MET A 90 -3.55 -6.04 -11.48
N ALA A 91 -2.86 -5.09 -10.86
CA ALA A 91 -2.85 -3.70 -11.31
C ALA A 91 -2.29 -3.57 -12.72
N ILE A 92 -1.21 -4.30 -13.04
CA ILE A 92 -0.64 -4.34 -14.40
C ILE A 92 -1.64 -4.99 -15.37
N ALA A 93 -2.27 -6.09 -15.01
CA ALA A 93 -3.26 -6.76 -15.86
C ALA A 93 -4.45 -5.84 -16.17
N LEU A 94 -4.99 -5.15 -15.16
CA LEU A 94 -6.07 -4.16 -15.33
C LEU A 94 -5.63 -2.96 -16.16
N LEU A 95 -4.40 -2.46 -15.95
CA LEU A 95 -3.84 -1.38 -16.75
C LEU A 95 -3.78 -1.76 -18.24
N VAL A 96 -3.25 -2.95 -18.53
CA VAL A 96 -3.19 -3.49 -19.90
C VAL A 96 -4.60 -3.67 -20.47
N ASP A 97 -5.53 -4.22 -19.68
CA ASP A 97 -6.91 -4.42 -20.11
C ASP A 97 -7.58 -3.10 -20.48
N ASP A 98 -7.45 -2.07 -19.63
CA ASP A 98 -7.93 -0.72 -19.92
C ASP A 98 -7.26 -0.15 -21.18
N PHE A 99 -5.94 -0.26 -21.32
CA PHE A 99 -5.24 0.20 -22.53
C PHE A 99 -5.69 -0.50 -23.81
N VAL A 100 -6.02 -1.80 -23.75
CA VAL A 100 -6.51 -2.57 -24.90
C VAL A 100 -7.98 -2.24 -25.23
N HIS A 101 -8.79 -1.99 -24.20
CA HIS A 101 -10.22 -1.68 -24.36
C HIS A 101 -10.50 -0.20 -24.68
N LEU A 102 -9.60 0.72 -24.32
CA LEU A 102 -9.66 2.15 -24.66
C LEU A 102 -9.78 2.42 -26.18
N PRO A 103 -8.97 1.82 -27.08
CA PRO A 103 -9.14 1.99 -28.53
C PRO A 103 -10.44 1.37 -29.06
N ARG A 104 -10.98 0.33 -28.40
CA ARG A 104 -12.27 -0.27 -28.76
C ARG A 104 -13.44 0.66 -28.42
N ARG A 105 -13.36 1.39 -27.30
CA ARG A 105 -14.34 2.41 -26.91
C ARG A 105 -14.29 3.65 -27.82
N LYS A 106 -13.10 4.05 -28.29
CA LYS A 106 -12.95 5.11 -29.31
C LYS A 106 -13.46 4.71 -30.70
N LYS A 107 -13.32 3.44 -31.11
CA LYS A 107 -13.87 2.94 -32.40
C LYS A 107 -15.38 2.66 -32.39
N GLY A 108 -15.97 2.43 -31.22
CA GLY A 108 -17.42 2.26 -31.04
C GLY A 108 -18.17 3.56 -30.70
N GLY A 109 -17.44 4.67 -30.53
CA GLY A 109 -17.99 6.00 -30.33
C GLY A 109 -18.59 6.54 -31.62
N ARG A 110 -19.85 6.19 -31.84
CA ARG A 110 -20.78 6.86 -32.75
C ARG A 110 -20.70 8.39 -32.57
N ILE A 111 -20.52 9.07 -33.69
CA ILE A 111 -21.20 10.34 -33.99
C ILE A 111 -22.70 10.19 -33.72
#